data_AF-A0A7C3DD09-F1
#
_entry.id   AF-A0A7C3DD09-F1
#
_cell.length_a   1.000
_cell.length_b   1.000
_cell.length_c   1.000
_cell.angle_alpha   90.00
_cell.angle_beta   90.00
_cell.angle_gamma   90.00
#
_symmetry.space_group_name_H-M   'P 1'
#
loop_
_entity.id
_entity.type
_entity.pdbx_description
1 polymer ?
#
loop_
_entity_poly.entity_id
_entity_poly.type
_entity_poly.pdbx_seq_one_letter_code
_entity_poly.pdbx_strand_id
1 'polypeptide(L)'
;RIEKQGIAMVAINVGEDEDTIFSFTGDYPIDFPIWMDREGDKVAAWPVRGLPTTFVLDTEGRIVYRAIGGREWDDDSLLDKVRALRKPHEQ
;
A
#
# COMPACT_ATOMS: atom_id res chain seq x y z
N ARG A 1 -9.02 9.18 -3.50
CA ARG A 1 -9.75 8.92 -4.79
C ARG A 1 -10.21 7.46 -4.93
N ILE A 2 -9.36 6.48 -4.56
CA ILE A 2 -9.68 5.03 -4.64
C ILE A 2 -10.41 4.48 -3.41
N GLU A 3 -10.26 5.11 -2.23
CA GLU A 3 -10.96 4.74 -0.99
C GLU A 3 -12.49 4.73 -1.15
N LYS A 4 -13.06 5.77 -1.76
CA LYS A 4 -14.50 5.86 -2.08
C LYS A 4 -14.99 4.76 -3.04
N GLN A 5 -14.07 4.05 -3.68
CA GLN A 5 -14.35 2.94 -4.58
C GLN A 5 -14.20 1.58 -3.87
N GLY A 6 -14.03 1.57 -2.54
CA GLY A 6 -13.83 0.35 -1.75
C GLY A 6 -12.43 -0.23 -1.85
N ILE A 7 -11.43 0.58 -2.24
CA ILE A 7 -10.02 0.17 -2.34
C ILE A 7 -9.25 0.93 -1.26
N ALA A 8 -8.72 0.19 -0.28
CA ALA A 8 -7.89 0.76 0.77
C ALA A 8 -6.41 0.75 0.37
N MET A 9 -5.68 1.75 0.86
CA MET A 9 -4.22 1.80 0.82
C MET A 9 -3.72 1.91 2.26
N VAL A 10 -2.67 1.16 2.58
CA VAL A 10 -1.99 1.22 3.88
C VAL A 10 -0.49 1.20 3.59
N ALA A 11 0.24 2.14 4.17
CA ALA A 11 1.69 2.11 4.18
C ALA A 11 2.19 1.35 5.42
N ILE A 12 3.24 0.56 5.26
CA ILE A 12 3.90 -0.10 6.39
C ILE A 12 5.28 0.53 6.51
N ASN A 13 5.48 1.30 7.58
CA ASN A 13 6.80 1.75 7.99
C ASN A 13 7.57 0.56 8.54
N VAL A 14 8.86 0.44 8.18
CA VAL A 14 9.74 -0.65 8.60
C VAL A 14 10.95 -0.09 9.32
N GLY A 15 11.03 -0.31 10.63
CA GLY A 15 12.19 0.03 11.46
C GLY A 15 12.27 1.47 11.96
N GLU A 16 11.57 2.43 11.36
CA GLU A 16 11.62 3.83 11.80
C GLU A 16 10.69 4.04 13.02
N ASP A 17 11.04 5.00 13.88
CA ASP A 17 10.23 5.34 15.05
C ASP A 17 9.12 6.36 14.74
N GLU A 18 8.25 6.59 15.72
CA GLU A 18 7.11 7.49 15.59
C GLU A 18 7.53 8.95 15.35
N ASP A 19 8.63 9.41 15.95
CA ASP A 19 9.11 10.79 15.79
C ASP A 19 9.65 11.03 14.36
N THR A 20 10.34 10.02 13.80
CA THR A 20 10.81 10.03 12.41
C THR A 20 9.63 10.07 11.45
N ILE A 21 8.62 9.21 11.65
CA ILE A 21 7.42 9.19 10.82
C ILE A 21 6.57 10.46 10.98
N PHE A 22 6.46 10.99 12.19
CA PHE A 22 5.76 12.26 12.46
C PHE A 22 6.42 13.42 11.71
N SER A 23 7.75 13.51 11.76
CA SER A 23 8.50 14.53 11.03
C SER A 23 8.33 14.38 9.51
N PHE A 24 8.47 13.15 8.99
CA PHE A 24 8.29 12.86 7.57
C PHE A 24 6.90 13.23 7.06
N THR A 25 5.85 12.89 7.81
CA THR A 25 4.46 13.20 7.43
C THR A 25 4.10 14.67 7.58
N GLY A 26 4.88 15.43 8.36
CA GLY A 26 4.81 16.89 8.38
C GLY A 26 5.28 17.53 7.07
N ASP A 27 6.34 16.99 6.47
CA ASP A 27 6.89 17.46 5.18
C ASP A 27 6.14 16.88 3.97
N TYR A 28 5.66 15.64 4.10
CA TYR A 28 4.96 14.89 3.05
C TYR A 28 3.60 14.43 3.56
N PRO A 29 2.56 15.28 3.42
CA PRO A 29 1.21 14.93 3.86
C PRO A 29 0.71 13.69 3.12
N ILE A 30 0.21 12.73 3.87
CA ILE A 30 -0.39 11.50 3.36
C ILE A 30 -1.85 11.41 3.82
N ASP A 31 -2.70 10.83 2.97
CA ASP A 31 -4.14 10.70 3.21
C ASP A 31 -4.57 9.24 3.50
N PHE A 32 -3.61 8.35 3.76
CA PHE A 32 -3.85 6.95 4.08
C PHE A 32 -3.12 6.54 5.37
N PRO A 33 -3.59 5.49 6.07
CA PRO A 33 -2.96 5.02 7.30
C PRO A 33 -1.52 4.53 7.09
N ILE A 34 -0.66 4.79 8.08
CA ILE A 34 0.64 4.11 8.26
C ILE A 34 0.52 3.11 9.40
N TRP A 35 0.97 1.88 9.19
CA TRP A 35 1.21 0.90 10.24
C TRP A 35 2.70 0.81 10.54
N MET A 36 3.03 0.61 11.82
CA MET A 36 4.41 0.57 12.31
C MET A 36 4.87 -0.88 12.45
N ASP A 37 5.92 -1.26 11.73
CA ASP A 37 6.64 -2.51 11.89
C ASP A 37 8.08 -2.23 12.35
N ARG A 38 8.24 -1.96 13.65
CA ARG A 38 9.52 -1.51 14.23
C ARG A 38 10.60 -2.58 14.19
N GLU A 39 10.21 -3.86 14.27
CA GLU A 39 11.13 -5.00 14.27
C GLU A 39 11.30 -5.62 12.88
N GLY A 40 10.47 -5.25 11.91
CA GLY A 40 10.45 -5.84 10.56
C GLY A 40 9.85 -7.25 10.51
N ASP A 41 9.31 -7.75 11.62
CA ASP A 41 8.82 -9.12 11.74
C ASP A 41 7.50 -9.31 10.99
N LYS A 42 6.69 -8.26 10.84
CA LYS A 42 5.43 -8.30 10.09
C LYS A 42 5.71 -8.35 8.60
N VAL A 43 6.62 -7.52 8.12
CA VAL A 43 7.04 -7.49 6.71
C VAL A 43 7.82 -8.75 6.33
N ALA A 44 8.52 -9.40 7.26
CA ALA A 44 9.19 -10.67 7.01
C ALA A 44 8.23 -11.81 6.59
N ALA A 45 6.94 -11.73 6.96
CA ALA A 45 5.91 -12.67 6.50
C ALA A 45 5.49 -12.46 5.03
N TRP A 46 5.91 -11.35 4.42
CA TRP A 46 5.60 -10.99 3.03
C TRP A 46 6.79 -11.29 2.11
N PRO A 47 6.55 -11.56 0.81
CA PRO A 47 7.63 -11.84 -0.15
C PRO A 47 8.37 -10.57 -0.61
N VAL A 48 8.87 -9.79 0.35
CA VAL A 48 9.66 -8.57 0.15
C VAL A 48 11.11 -8.93 -0.14
N ARG A 49 11.69 -8.25 -1.15
CA ARG A 49 13.10 -8.43 -1.55
C ARG A 49 13.94 -7.16 -1.43
N GLY A 50 13.29 -6.03 -1.15
CA GLY A 50 13.89 -4.71 -1.05
C GLY A 50 12.81 -3.64 -0.90
N LEU A 51 13.17 -2.49 -0.37
CA LEU A 51 12.25 -1.36 -0.22
C LEU A 51 12.48 -0.29 -1.32
N PRO A 52 11.45 0.47 -1.72
CA PRO A 52 10.04 0.22 -1.40
C PRO A 52 9.50 -1.01 -2.15
N THR A 53 8.59 -1.76 -1.53
CA THR A 53 7.78 -2.79 -2.22
C THR A 53 6.30 -2.51 -1.97
N THR A 54 5.50 -2.54 -3.04
CA THR A 54 4.04 -2.44 -2.96
C THR A 54 3.41 -3.72 -3.46
N PHE A 55 2.36 -4.17 -2.76
CA PHE A 55 1.52 -5.29 -3.17
C PHE A 55 0.11 -4.79 -3.45
N VAL A 56 -0.54 -5.34 -4.47
CA VAL A 56 -1.98 -5.20 -4.65
C VAL A 56 -2.61 -6.54 -4.37
N LEU A 57 -3.60 -6.52 -3.48
CA LEU A 57 -4.39 -7.69 -3.12
C LEU A 57 -5.74 -7.62 -3.83
N ASP A 58 -6.24 -8.77 -4.27
CA ASP A 58 -7.64 -8.88 -4.66
C ASP A 58 -8.56 -8.99 -3.42
N THR A 59 -9.87 -9.04 -3.66
CA THR A 59 -10.88 -9.17 -2.60
C THR A 59 -10.82 -10.48 -1.81
N GLU A 60 -10.04 -11.46 -2.24
CA GLU A 60 -9.81 -12.73 -1.54
C GLU A 60 -8.48 -12.70 -0.75
N GLY A 61 -7.80 -11.54 -0.71
CA GLY A 61 -6.54 -11.35 -0.02
C GLY A 61 -5.32 -11.91 -0.75
N ARG A 62 -5.46 -12.29 -2.03
CA ARG A 62 -4.35 -12.84 -2.82
C ARG A 62 -3.54 -11.73 -3.45
N ILE A 63 -2.22 -11.88 -3.44
CA ILE A 63 -1.31 -10.97 -4.14
C ILE A 63 -1.49 -11.16 -5.65
N VAL A 64 -2.06 -10.15 -6.30
CA VAL A 64 -2.28 -10.13 -7.76
C VAL A 64 -1.32 -9.22 -8.49
N TYR A 65 -0.62 -8.34 -7.76
CA TYR A 65 0.45 -7.52 -8.29
C TYR A 65 1.54 -7.27 -7.24
N ARG A 66 2.80 -7.25 -7.69
CA ARG A 66 3.97 -6.89 -6.89
C ARG A 66 4.82 -5.88 -7.64
N ALA A 67 5.27 -4.89 -6.89
CA ALA A 67 6.00 -3.74 -7.36
C ALA A 67 7.22 -3.51 -6.48
N ILE A 68 8.44 -3.53 -7.03
CA ILE A 68 9.66 -3.10 -6.32
C ILE A 68 10.10 -1.76 -6.93
N GLY A 69 10.38 -0.76 -6.09
CA GLY A 69 10.72 0.60 -6.49
C GLY A 69 9.51 1.50 -6.76
N GLY A 70 9.77 2.80 -6.87
CA GLY A 70 8.75 3.83 -7.17
C GLY A 70 8.15 3.70 -8.57
N ARG A 71 6.91 4.19 -8.72
CA ARG A 71 6.20 4.36 -9.99
C ARG A 71 5.07 5.37 -9.81
N GLU A 72 4.56 5.88 -10.92
CA GLU A 72 3.37 6.75 -10.98
C GLU A 72 2.12 5.93 -10.65
N TRP A 73 1.81 5.78 -9.35
CA TRP A 73 0.66 5.01 -8.87
C TRP A 73 -0.68 5.68 -9.15
N ASP A 74 -0.67 6.98 -9.46
CA ASP A 74 -1.81 7.78 -9.86
C ASP A 74 -2.09 7.72 -11.38
N ASP A 75 -1.24 7.03 -12.16
CA ASP A 75 -1.51 6.73 -13.56
C ASP A 75 -2.84 5.98 -13.72
N ASP A 76 -3.73 6.53 -14.55
CA ASP A 76 -5.07 5.99 -14.73
C ASP A 76 -5.05 4.55 -15.28
N SER A 77 -4.06 4.19 -16.12
CA SER A 77 -3.96 2.83 -16.66
C SER A 77 -3.58 1.78 -15.60
N LEU A 78 -2.78 2.19 -14.60
CA LEU A 78 -2.48 1.37 -13.44
C LEU A 78 -3.69 1.29 -12.52
N LEU A 79 -4.29 2.43 -12.19
CA LEU A 79 -5.46 2.48 -11.30
C LEU A 79 -6.65 1.70 -11.86
N ASP A 80 -6.86 1.69 -13.17
CA ASP A 80 -7.93 0.92 -13.80
C ASP A 80 -7.75 -0.59 -13.62
N LYS A 81 -6.50 -1.09 -13.63
CA LYS A 81 -6.23 -2.50 -13.31
C LYS A 81 -6.57 -2.80 -11.87
N VAL A 82 -6.26 -1.91 -10.93
CA VAL A 82 -6.61 -2.08 -9.51
C VAL A 82 -8.13 -2.02 -9.33
N ARG A 83 -8.81 -1.08 -9.99
CA ARG A 83 -10.28 -0.95 -9.97
C ARG A 83 -10.98 -2.19 -10.51
N ALA A 84 -10.41 -2.85 -11.52
CA ALA A 84 -10.94 -4.08 -12.10
C ALA A 84 -10.88 -5.30 -11.18
N LEU A 85 -10.09 -5.26 -10.09
CA LEU A 85 -10.00 -6.36 -9.11
C LEU A 85 -11.19 -6.41 -8.15
N ARG A 86 -12.04 -5.37 -8.14
CA ARG A 86 -13.25 -5.34 -7.32
C ARG A 86 -14.22 -6.41 -7.78
N LYS A 87 -14.82 -7.16 -6.85
CA LYS A 87 -15.97 -8.02 -7.18
C LYS A 87 -17.08 -7.14 -7.78
N PRO A 88 -17.76 -7.60 -8.84
CA PRO A 88 -19.02 -6.97 -9.24
C PRO A 88 -19.91 -6.94 -8.00
N HIS A 89 -20.54 -5.79 -7.72
CA HIS A 89 -21.64 -5.77 -6.77
C HIS A 89 -22.68 -6.78 -7.31
N GLU A 90 -22.85 -7.90 -6.63
CA GLU A 90 -24.05 -8.71 -6.80
C GLU A 90 -25.23 -7.81 -6.41
N GLN A 91 -26.04 -7.45 -7.41
CA GLN A 91 -27.30 -6.72 -7.23
C GLN A 91 -28.33 -7.65 -6.59
#